data_AF-A0AAE1RMC2-F1
#
_entry.id   AF-A0AAE1RMC2-F1
#
_cell.length_a   1.000
_cell.length_b   1.000
_cell.length_c   1.000
_cell.angle_alpha   90.00
_cell.angle_beta   90.00
_cell.angle_gamma   90.00
#
_symmetry.space_group_name_H-M   'P 1'
#
loop_
_entity.id
_entity.type
_entity.pdbx_description
1 polymer ?
#
loop_
_entity_poly.entity_id
_entity_poly.type
_entity_poly.pdbx_seq_one_letter_code
_entity_poly.pdbx_strand_id
1 'polypeptide(L)'
;MALEQKRYRNMRPSKEGNNNNNRKNKNASSPKRTRPVNPSGPDSRPPGSRHSRLSAPPSVSILDREIVTEEFENLEISPKTTNPRSFPYSVKQHCWEKAEKVKGRDPDRWRRDQLGNTVFRKLVGCPGCLCHDYDHIIPYSKGGESTLENCQVLQATVNRSKGNRTDISKTELIQRSSYCRVSGRDMDLLELSAYGNVRHGQDSGGCQIQ
;
A
#
# COMPACT_ATOMS: atom_id res chain seq x y z
N MET A 1 5.96 -45.61 -49.22
CA MET A 1 4.69 -46.31 -48.92
C MET A 1 4.56 -46.47 -47.41
N ALA A 2 3.32 -46.43 -46.89
CA ALA A 2 2.88 -46.38 -45.48
C ALA A 2 3.12 -45.00 -44.82
N LEU A 3 2.16 -44.05 -44.73
CA LEU A 3 0.77 -44.06 -44.21
C LEU A 3 0.66 -44.68 -42.81
N GLU A 4 0.51 -43.85 -41.77
CA GLU A 4 -0.50 -44.12 -40.75
C GLU A 4 -0.96 -42.84 -40.03
N GLN A 5 -2.25 -42.56 -40.20
CA GLN A 5 -3.03 -41.51 -39.54
C GLN A 5 -3.45 -42.01 -38.15
N LYS A 6 -3.21 -41.23 -37.08
CA LYS A 6 -3.90 -41.46 -35.79
C LYS A 6 -5.02 -40.44 -35.59
N ARG A 7 -6.23 -40.98 -35.55
CA ARG A 7 -7.53 -40.33 -35.38
C ARG A 7 -7.73 -39.75 -33.97
N TYR A 8 -8.54 -38.70 -33.95
CA TYR A 8 -9.14 -37.99 -32.83
C TYR A 8 -9.88 -38.87 -31.81
N ARG A 9 -9.92 -38.44 -30.55
CA ARG A 9 -11.09 -38.59 -29.68
C ARG A 9 -11.25 -37.41 -28.71
N ASN A 10 -12.27 -36.60 -28.98
CA ASN A 10 -12.82 -35.58 -28.09
C ASN A 10 -13.55 -36.26 -26.92
N MET A 11 -13.28 -35.85 -25.69
CA MET A 11 -14.15 -36.15 -24.54
C MET A 11 -14.85 -34.87 -24.07
N ARG A 12 -16.18 -34.84 -24.22
CA ARG A 12 -17.09 -33.90 -23.54
C ARG A 12 -17.50 -34.46 -22.17
N PRO A 13 -17.84 -33.59 -21.20
CA PRO A 13 -18.17 -34.01 -19.83
C PRO A 13 -19.60 -34.54 -19.72
N SER A 14 -19.77 -35.58 -18.91
CA SER A 14 -21.07 -36.14 -18.50
C SER A 14 -21.70 -35.31 -17.36
N LYS A 15 -22.98 -34.98 -17.51
CA LYS A 15 -23.87 -34.50 -16.45
C LYS A 15 -24.76 -35.63 -15.95
N GLU A 16 -25.27 -35.40 -14.74
CA GLU A 16 -26.50 -35.92 -14.10
C GLU A 16 -26.34 -36.97 -12.99
N GLY A 17 -27.01 -36.63 -11.88
CA GLY A 17 -27.09 -37.34 -10.62
C GLY A 17 -27.83 -36.48 -9.60
N ASN A 18 -29.11 -36.23 -9.87
CA ASN A 18 -30.07 -35.48 -9.06
C ASN A 18 -30.43 -36.26 -7.78
N ASN A 19 -30.47 -35.62 -6.61
CA ASN A 19 -31.43 -36.02 -5.58
C ASN A 19 -31.78 -34.89 -4.61
N ASN A 20 -33.08 -34.54 -4.65
CA ASN A 20 -33.80 -33.68 -3.73
C ASN A 20 -33.89 -34.31 -2.33
N ASN A 21 -33.93 -33.49 -1.28
CA ASN A 21 -35.12 -33.40 -0.43
C ASN A 21 -35.04 -32.33 0.68
N ASN A 22 -36.06 -31.45 0.63
CA ASN A 22 -36.90 -30.97 1.73
C ASN A 22 -36.39 -29.94 2.77
N ARG A 23 -36.88 -28.70 2.56
CA ARG A 23 -37.91 -28.01 3.38
C ARG A 23 -37.59 -27.72 4.86
N LYS A 24 -37.38 -26.43 5.19
CA LYS A 24 -38.35 -25.54 5.90
C LYS A 24 -37.69 -24.25 6.44
N ASN A 25 -38.08 -23.14 5.83
CA ASN A 25 -38.59 -21.88 6.42
C ASN A 25 -38.27 -21.53 7.89
N LYS A 26 -37.73 -20.33 8.15
CA LYS A 26 -38.22 -19.38 9.20
C LYS A 26 -37.47 -18.03 9.19
N ASN A 27 -38.24 -16.97 9.01
CA ASN A 27 -37.92 -15.57 9.32
C ASN A 27 -37.74 -15.35 10.83
N ALA A 28 -36.80 -14.50 11.24
CA ALA A 28 -36.84 -13.64 12.46
C ALA A 28 -35.54 -12.79 12.50
N SER A 29 -35.58 -11.52 12.09
CA SER A 29 -35.73 -10.31 12.93
C SER A 29 -34.60 -10.06 13.94
N SER A 30 -33.81 -9.03 13.64
CA SER A 30 -32.74 -8.44 14.48
C SER A 30 -33.28 -7.87 15.81
N PRO A 31 -32.55 -7.98 16.93
CA PRO A 31 -32.89 -7.25 18.14
C PRO A 31 -32.34 -5.83 18.12
N LYS A 32 -33.25 -4.84 18.18
CA LYS A 32 -32.94 -3.45 18.55
C LYS A 32 -32.73 -3.39 20.07
N ARG A 33 -31.57 -2.91 20.54
CA ARG A 33 -31.33 -2.66 21.96
C ARG A 33 -31.38 -1.15 22.26
N THR A 34 -32.14 -0.87 23.29
CA THR A 34 -32.70 0.39 23.76
C THR A 34 -31.70 1.28 24.50
N ARG A 35 -31.91 2.60 24.34
CA ARG A 35 -31.26 3.71 25.03
C ARG A 35 -31.87 3.90 26.42
N PRO A 36 -31.09 4.08 27.51
CA PRO A 36 -31.64 4.57 28.77
C PRO A 36 -31.68 6.10 28.79
N VAL A 37 -32.82 6.62 29.26
CA VAL A 37 -33.15 8.02 29.50
C VAL A 37 -32.81 8.35 30.97
N ASN A 38 -32.25 9.54 31.20
CA ASN A 38 -32.05 10.16 32.52
C ASN A 38 -33.37 10.34 33.28
N PRO A 39 -33.35 10.29 34.62
CA PRO A 39 -34.27 11.07 35.44
C PRO A 39 -33.55 12.26 36.11
N SER A 40 -34.16 13.43 36.00
CA SER A 40 -33.81 14.68 36.69
C SER A 40 -34.48 14.74 38.07
N GLY A 41 -33.81 15.32 39.07
CA GLY A 41 -34.37 15.73 40.37
C GLY A 41 -33.32 16.46 41.25
N PRO A 42 -33.69 17.40 42.13
CA PRO A 42 -33.21 18.79 42.02
C PRO A 42 -32.28 19.32 43.13
N ASP A 43 -31.68 20.48 42.82
CA ASP A 43 -31.21 21.60 43.64
C ASP A 43 -30.26 21.40 44.84
N SER A 44 -29.04 21.96 44.69
CA SER A 44 -28.45 22.95 45.63
C SER A 44 -27.12 23.50 45.08
N ARG A 45 -26.99 24.83 45.00
CA ARG A 45 -25.77 25.60 44.67
C ARG A 45 -25.55 26.62 45.81
N PRO A 46 -24.38 27.28 45.91
CA PRO A 46 -23.00 26.82 46.05
C PRO A 46 -22.38 27.37 47.38
N PRO A 47 -21.07 27.17 47.65
CA PRO A 47 -20.20 28.34 47.54
C PRO A 47 -18.73 28.03 47.14
N GLY A 48 -18.01 29.07 46.74
CA GLY A 48 -16.56 29.14 46.93
C GLY A 48 -15.73 29.20 45.66
N SER A 49 -15.45 30.41 45.18
CA SER A 49 -14.37 30.66 44.23
C SER A 49 -13.02 30.39 44.89
N ARG A 50 -12.17 29.62 44.20
CA ARG A 50 -10.72 29.66 44.43
C ARG A 50 -10.04 29.75 43.07
N HIS A 51 -9.64 30.97 42.74
CA HIS A 51 -8.71 31.24 41.66
C HIS A 51 -7.34 30.67 42.03
N SER A 52 -6.97 29.53 41.47
CA SER A 52 -5.57 29.09 41.42
C SER A 52 -4.86 29.90 40.34
N ARG A 53 -3.99 30.79 40.80
CA ARG A 53 -3.07 31.61 39.99
C ARG A 53 -2.24 30.70 39.09
N LEU A 54 -2.35 30.88 37.78
CA LEU A 54 -1.40 30.35 36.81
C LEU A 54 -0.19 31.28 36.79
N SER A 55 0.98 30.74 37.14
CA SER A 55 2.26 31.44 37.08
C SER A 55 2.62 31.76 35.62
N ALA A 56 2.97 33.01 35.35
CA ALA A 56 3.48 33.47 34.06
C ALA A 56 4.86 32.82 33.75
N PRO A 57 5.19 32.57 32.48
CA PRO A 57 6.52 32.11 32.09
C PRO A 57 7.55 33.23 32.26
N PRO A 58 8.83 32.92 32.57
CA PRO A 58 9.85 33.94 32.68
C PRO A 58 10.14 34.55 31.30
N SER A 59 10.11 35.88 31.26
CA SER A 59 10.50 36.72 30.14
C SER A 59 11.99 36.52 29.82
N VAL A 60 12.27 36.12 28.57
CA VAL A 60 13.65 36.00 28.06
C VAL A 60 14.14 37.40 27.71
N SER A 61 15.05 37.94 28.51
CA SER A 61 15.73 39.21 28.22
C SER A 61 16.73 38.99 27.10
N ILE A 62 16.50 39.67 25.96
CA ILE A 62 17.44 39.81 24.85
C ILE A 62 18.63 40.63 25.36
N LEU A 63 19.77 39.97 25.55
CA LEU A 63 21.06 40.64 25.59
C LEU A 63 21.67 40.52 24.21
N ASP A 64 21.87 41.67 23.58
CA ASP A 64 22.68 41.85 22.38
C ASP A 64 24.04 41.16 22.58
N ARG A 65 24.26 40.10 21.82
CA ARG A 65 25.57 39.48 21.71
C ARG A 65 25.83 39.32 20.22
N GLU A 66 26.68 40.22 19.73
CA GLU A 66 27.31 40.20 18.41
C GLU A 66 27.70 38.76 18.04
N ILE A 67 26.99 38.19 17.06
CA ILE A 67 27.34 36.91 16.48
C ILE A 67 28.48 37.20 15.51
N VAL A 68 29.70 36.96 15.98
CA VAL A 68 30.89 36.86 15.12
C VAL A 68 30.64 35.66 14.20
N THR A 69 30.17 35.95 13.00
CA THR A 69 30.38 35.08 11.84
C THR A 69 31.88 35.04 11.63
N GLU A 70 32.50 33.89 11.87
CA GLU A 70 33.70 33.29 11.25
C GLU A 70 33.96 32.01 12.05
N GLU A 71 34.37 30.92 11.39
CA GLU A 71 34.54 29.54 11.94
C GLU A 71 33.32 28.58 11.85
N PHE A 72 32.57 28.62 10.74
CA PHE A 72 31.81 27.45 10.26
C PHE A 72 32.50 26.79 9.06
N GLU A 73 33.81 26.59 9.14
CA GLU A 73 34.55 25.75 8.20
C GLU A 73 35.30 24.68 8.97
N ASN A 74 35.18 23.44 8.48
CA ASN A 74 35.95 22.24 8.85
C ASN A 74 35.43 21.35 10.00
N LEU A 75 34.17 20.93 9.91
CA LEU A 75 33.84 19.54 10.25
C LEU A 75 33.92 18.70 8.97
N GLU A 76 35.13 18.24 8.65
CA GLU A 76 35.35 17.14 7.70
C GLU A 76 34.66 15.87 8.23
N ILE A 77 33.41 15.67 7.83
CA ILE A 77 32.72 14.39 8.00
C ILE A 77 33.42 13.41 7.05
N SER A 78 34.28 12.56 7.62
CA SER A 78 34.88 11.41 6.93
C SER A 78 33.84 10.71 6.03
N PRO A 79 34.09 10.50 4.73
CA PRO A 79 33.07 10.07 3.76
C PRO A 79 32.82 8.56 3.82
N LYS A 80 32.62 8.00 5.01
CA LYS A 80 32.53 6.54 5.22
C LYS A 80 31.25 6.02 5.88
N THR A 81 30.17 6.80 5.99
CA THR A 81 28.91 6.32 6.61
C THR A 81 27.60 6.83 5.99
N THR A 82 27.57 7.22 4.71
CA THR A 82 26.39 7.86 4.08
C THR A 82 25.37 6.90 3.45
N ASN A 83 25.35 5.61 3.78
CA ASN A 83 24.41 4.64 3.19
C ASN A 83 23.24 4.31 4.14
N PRO A 84 22.17 5.14 4.20
CA PRO A 84 21.02 4.88 5.05
C PRO A 84 20.31 3.61 4.58
N ARG A 85 19.73 2.86 5.52
CA ARG A 85 18.93 1.68 5.20
C ARG A 85 17.69 2.01 4.36
N SER A 86 17.10 3.20 4.52
CA SER A 86 15.94 3.61 3.74
C SER A 86 16.37 4.24 2.42
N PHE A 87 15.68 3.88 1.32
CA PHE A 87 15.85 4.56 0.05
C PHE A 87 15.52 6.06 0.15
N PRO A 88 16.38 6.95 -0.38
CA PRO A 88 16.07 8.37 -0.48
C PRO A 88 14.89 8.59 -1.44
N TYR A 89 14.22 9.73 -1.32
CA TYR A 89 13.00 10.02 -2.09
C TYR A 89 13.24 9.96 -3.61
N SER A 90 14.36 10.52 -4.09
CA SER A 90 14.74 10.46 -5.50
C SER A 90 14.83 9.02 -6.01
N VAL A 91 15.45 8.12 -5.25
CA VAL A 91 15.54 6.69 -5.59
C VAL A 91 14.16 6.04 -5.60
N LYS A 92 13.30 6.32 -4.61
CA LYS A 92 11.92 5.80 -4.59
C LYS A 92 11.11 6.23 -5.83
N GLN A 93 11.28 7.48 -6.26
CA GLN A 93 10.62 7.99 -7.47
C GLN A 93 11.08 7.22 -8.72
N HIS A 94 12.39 7.13 -8.95
CA HIS A 94 12.93 6.40 -10.10
C HIS A 94 12.63 4.90 -10.04
N CYS A 95 12.59 4.33 -8.83
CA CYS A 95 12.23 2.93 -8.60
C CYS A 95 10.76 2.65 -8.96
N TRP A 96 9.86 3.60 -8.71
CA TRP A 96 8.48 3.54 -9.20
C TRP A 96 8.41 3.65 -10.72
N GLU A 97 9.20 4.55 -11.31
CA GLU A 97 9.24 4.75 -12.77
C GLU A 97 9.76 3.52 -13.52
N LYS A 98 10.72 2.81 -12.91
CA LYS A 98 11.29 1.53 -13.39
C LYS A 98 10.30 0.37 -13.36
N ALA A 99 9.30 0.40 -12.48
CA ALA A 99 8.33 -0.68 -12.34
C ALA A 99 7.44 -0.83 -13.60
N GLU A 100 6.92 -2.03 -13.84
CA GLU A 100 6.11 -2.30 -15.04
C GLU A 100 4.82 -1.46 -15.04
N LYS A 101 4.46 -0.90 -16.21
CA LYS A 101 3.25 -0.09 -16.39
C LYS A 101 2.00 -0.97 -16.52
N VAL A 102 0.89 -0.54 -15.94
CA VAL A 102 -0.42 -1.19 -16.17
C VAL A 102 -1.04 -0.59 -17.43
N LYS A 103 -1.37 -1.44 -18.43
CA LYS A 103 -2.03 -1.00 -19.68
C LYS A 103 -3.37 -0.30 -19.36
N GLY A 104 -3.72 0.76 -20.09
CA GLY A 104 -4.95 1.55 -19.88
C GLY A 104 -4.98 2.41 -18.61
N ARG A 105 -3.85 2.54 -17.90
CA ARG A 105 -3.79 3.22 -16.60
C ARG A 105 -2.66 4.24 -16.56
N ASP A 106 -2.85 5.27 -15.74
CA ASP A 106 -1.84 6.28 -15.48
C ASP A 106 -0.62 5.65 -14.75
N PRO A 107 0.58 5.64 -15.38
CA PRO A 107 1.78 5.06 -14.79
C PRO A 107 2.29 5.80 -13.54
N ASP A 108 1.84 7.03 -13.29
CA ASP A 108 2.18 7.76 -12.05
C ASP A 108 1.41 7.22 -10.84
N ARG A 109 0.26 6.57 -11.09
CA ARG A 109 -0.69 6.08 -10.08
C ARG A 109 -0.67 4.57 -9.94
N TRP A 110 -0.49 3.85 -11.05
CA TRP A 110 -0.57 2.40 -11.12
C TRP A 110 0.69 1.78 -11.69
N ARG A 111 1.18 0.74 -11.03
CA ARG A 111 2.29 -0.10 -11.51
C ARG A 111 2.01 -1.57 -11.25
N ARG A 112 2.79 -2.43 -11.88
CA ARG A 112 2.97 -3.82 -11.48
C ARG A 112 4.30 -3.97 -10.76
N ASP A 113 4.29 -4.70 -9.66
CA ASP A 113 5.51 -5.11 -9.00
C ASP A 113 6.27 -6.17 -9.83
N GLN A 114 7.46 -6.58 -9.37
CA GLN A 114 8.30 -7.57 -10.07
C GLN A 114 7.67 -8.97 -10.22
N LEU A 115 6.57 -9.23 -9.51
CA LEU A 115 5.81 -10.48 -9.55
C LEU A 115 4.54 -10.35 -10.40
N GLY A 116 4.24 -9.16 -10.92
CA GLY A 116 3.07 -8.86 -11.75
C GLY A 116 1.84 -8.41 -10.95
N ASN A 117 1.93 -8.25 -9.63
CA ASN A 117 0.84 -7.76 -8.80
C ASN A 117 0.59 -6.28 -9.07
N THR A 118 -0.67 -5.90 -9.25
CA THR A 118 -1.04 -4.49 -9.40
C THR A 118 -0.93 -3.77 -8.06
N VAL A 119 -0.24 -2.63 -8.05
CA VAL A 119 -0.04 -1.80 -6.86
C VAL A 119 -0.41 -0.36 -7.13
N PHE A 120 -0.86 0.33 -6.08
CA PHE A 120 -1.36 1.70 -6.17
C PHE A 120 -0.45 2.66 -5.42
N ARG A 121 -0.08 3.77 -6.07
CA ARG A 121 0.97 4.69 -5.60
C ARG A 121 0.72 5.26 -4.21
N LYS A 122 -0.55 5.53 -3.85
CA LYS A 122 -0.90 6.10 -2.54
C LYS A 122 -0.87 5.09 -1.39
N LEU A 123 -0.87 3.79 -1.69
CA LEU A 123 -0.93 2.73 -0.69
C LEU A 123 0.47 2.19 -0.40
N VAL A 124 1.20 2.86 0.50
CA VAL A 124 2.56 2.48 0.91
C VAL A 124 2.53 1.91 2.34
N GLY A 125 3.21 0.80 2.60
CA GLY A 125 3.40 0.27 3.97
C GLY A 125 2.20 -0.41 4.62
N CYS A 126 1.05 -0.47 3.97
CA CYS A 126 -0.16 -1.14 4.48
C CYS A 126 -0.22 -2.63 4.10
N PRO A 127 -1.00 -3.47 4.82
CA PRO A 127 -1.12 -4.91 4.53
C PRO A 127 -2.12 -5.27 3.42
N GLY A 128 -2.63 -4.29 2.68
CA GLY A 128 -3.62 -4.50 1.63
C GLY A 128 -3.00 -5.08 0.34
N CYS A 129 -3.83 -5.72 -0.49
CA CYS A 129 -3.37 -6.35 -1.73
C CYS A 129 -2.88 -5.37 -2.81
N LEU A 130 -3.25 -4.09 -2.73
CA LEU A 130 -2.75 -3.03 -3.62
C LEU A 130 -1.61 -2.22 -2.98
N CYS A 131 -1.27 -2.52 -1.73
CA CYS A 131 -0.23 -1.84 -1.00
C CYS A 131 1.15 -2.34 -1.43
N HIS A 132 2.10 -1.43 -1.48
CA HIS A 132 3.49 -1.74 -1.84
C HIS A 132 4.47 -1.17 -0.82
N ASP A 133 5.68 -1.70 -0.88
CA ASP A 133 6.87 -1.15 -0.26
C ASP A 133 7.97 -0.99 -1.32
N TYR A 134 8.96 -0.18 -0.98
CA TYR A 134 10.24 -0.13 -1.68
C TYR A 134 11.18 -1.13 -1.02
N ASP A 135 11.45 -2.23 -1.69
CA ASP A 135 12.22 -3.35 -1.18
C ASP A 135 13.63 -3.35 -1.79
N HIS A 136 14.60 -3.84 -1.00
CA HIS A 136 15.93 -4.11 -1.51
C HIS A 136 15.97 -5.49 -2.17
N ILE A 137 16.47 -5.56 -3.40
CA ILE A 137 16.67 -6.85 -4.10
C ILE A 137 17.61 -7.71 -3.25
N ILE A 138 18.78 -7.17 -2.90
CA ILE A 138 19.71 -7.69 -1.89
C ILE A 138 19.42 -6.97 -0.57
N PRO A 139 18.99 -7.67 0.49
CA PRO A 139 18.66 -7.05 1.77
C PRO A 139 19.81 -6.22 2.34
N TYR A 140 19.49 -5.09 2.98
CA TYR A 140 20.49 -4.23 3.61
C TYR A 140 21.39 -4.98 4.61
N SER A 141 20.82 -5.91 5.39
CA SER A 141 21.56 -6.76 6.33
C SER A 141 22.56 -7.72 5.67
N LYS A 142 22.54 -7.83 4.35
CA LYS A 142 23.46 -8.64 3.54
C LYS A 142 24.40 -7.76 2.69
N GLY A 143 24.52 -6.47 3.01
CA GLY A 143 25.37 -5.52 2.29
C GLY A 143 24.71 -4.86 1.09
N GLY A 144 23.40 -5.01 0.92
CA GLY A 144 22.67 -4.34 -0.16
C GLY A 144 22.49 -2.85 0.09
N GLU A 145 23.04 -2.02 -0.79
CA GLU A 145 22.96 -0.57 -0.67
C GLU A 145 21.58 -0.01 -1.06
N SER A 146 21.23 1.18 -0.57
CA SER A 146 19.97 1.85 -0.89
C SER A 146 20.03 2.62 -2.22
N THR A 147 20.47 1.96 -3.29
CA THR A 147 20.62 2.50 -4.65
C THR A 147 19.41 2.15 -5.54
N LEU A 148 19.30 2.78 -6.71
CA LEU A 148 18.19 2.55 -7.64
C LEU A 148 18.19 1.13 -8.21
N GLU A 149 19.38 0.59 -8.41
CA GLU A 149 19.68 -0.72 -8.98
C GLU A 149 19.20 -1.81 -8.03
N ASN A 150 19.38 -1.58 -6.72
CA ASN A 150 18.94 -2.47 -5.66
C ASN A 150 17.49 -2.20 -5.21
N CYS A 151 16.82 -1.16 -5.70
CA CYS A 151 15.43 -0.89 -5.36
C CYS A 151 14.46 -1.63 -6.28
N GLN A 152 13.43 -2.23 -5.69
CA GLN A 152 12.26 -2.73 -6.41
C GLN A 152 10.96 -2.35 -5.69
N VAL A 153 9.91 -2.07 -6.46
CA VAL A 153 8.55 -2.02 -5.93
C VAL A 153 8.08 -3.45 -5.72
N LEU A 154 7.60 -3.76 -4.51
CA LEU A 154 7.11 -5.08 -4.15
C LEU A 154 5.82 -4.95 -3.33
N GLN A 155 4.82 -5.80 -3.57
CA GLN A 155 3.62 -5.82 -2.74
C GLN A 155 4.00 -5.99 -1.25
N ALA A 156 3.42 -5.18 -0.37
CA ALA A 156 3.85 -5.09 1.02
C ALA A 156 3.75 -6.42 1.78
N THR A 157 2.71 -7.21 1.52
CA THR A 157 2.56 -8.56 2.10
C THR A 157 3.69 -9.51 1.64
N VAL A 158 4.05 -9.45 0.36
CA VAL A 158 5.17 -10.23 -0.18
C VAL A 158 6.49 -9.76 0.43
N ASN A 159 6.70 -8.44 0.53
CA ASN A 159 7.89 -7.87 1.15
C ASN A 159 8.07 -8.34 2.60
N ARG A 160 7.01 -8.24 3.41
CA ARG A 160 6.99 -8.75 4.79
C ARG A 160 7.27 -10.25 4.85
N SER A 161 6.71 -11.01 3.90
CA SER A 161 6.99 -12.43 3.81
C SER A 161 8.41 -12.73 3.33
N LYS A 162 9.03 -11.91 2.47
CA LYS A 162 10.41 -12.08 2.01
C LYS A 162 11.39 -11.86 3.16
N GLY A 163 11.28 -10.73 3.85
CA GLY A 163 12.19 -10.35 4.93
C GLY A 163 13.62 -10.17 4.43
N ASN A 164 14.60 -10.75 5.14
CA ASN A 164 16.02 -10.70 4.78
C ASN A 164 16.50 -11.96 4.03
N ARG A 165 15.58 -12.81 3.57
CA ARG A 165 15.89 -14.05 2.86
C ARG A 165 16.20 -13.76 1.40
N THR A 166 17.25 -14.40 0.91
CA THR A 166 17.75 -14.26 -0.48
C THR A 166 17.56 -15.53 -1.31
N ASP A 167 17.20 -16.63 -0.66
CA ASP A 167 17.04 -17.98 -1.20
C ASP A 167 15.61 -18.31 -1.62
N ILE A 168 14.67 -17.37 -1.48
CA ILE A 168 13.27 -17.58 -1.87
C ILE A 168 13.12 -17.48 -3.38
N SER A 169 12.52 -18.51 -3.98
CA SER A 169 12.22 -18.53 -5.41
C SER A 169 11.11 -17.52 -5.80
N LYS A 170 11.16 -17.03 -7.04
CA LYS A 170 10.10 -16.14 -7.59
C LYS A 170 8.71 -16.79 -7.50
N THR A 171 8.61 -18.10 -7.75
CA THR A 171 7.36 -18.86 -7.66
C THR A 171 6.80 -18.90 -6.25
N GLU A 172 7.65 -19.08 -5.24
CA GLU A 172 7.24 -19.05 -3.84
C GLU A 172 6.78 -17.65 -3.41
N LEU A 173 7.44 -16.58 -3.89
CA LEU A 173 6.98 -15.21 -3.66
C LEU A 173 5.62 -14.92 -4.33
N ILE A 174 5.39 -15.45 -5.53
CA ILE A 174 4.09 -15.37 -6.22
C ILE A 174 3.01 -16.07 -5.39
N GLN A 175 3.30 -17.26 -4.83
CA GLN A 175 2.35 -17.97 -3.96
C GLN A 175 2.01 -17.21 -2.68
N ARG A 176 2.97 -16.43 -2.15
CA ARG A 176 2.78 -15.55 -0.97
C ARG A 176 2.13 -14.21 -1.31
N SER A 177 1.92 -13.92 -2.61
CA SER A 177 1.27 -12.69 -3.03
C SER A 177 -0.21 -12.70 -2.68
N SER A 178 -0.69 -11.56 -2.20
CA SER A 178 -2.12 -11.33 -2.01
C SER A 178 -2.75 -10.98 -3.34
N TYR A 179 -3.33 -11.96 -4.03
CA TYR A 179 -3.97 -11.71 -5.31
C TYR A 179 -5.29 -10.96 -5.12
N CYS A 180 -5.45 -9.82 -5.79
CA CYS A 180 -6.74 -9.17 -5.93
C CYS A 180 -7.04 -8.81 -7.37
N ARG A 181 -8.22 -9.24 -7.83
CA ARG A 181 -8.77 -8.85 -9.13
C ARG A 181 -9.51 -7.55 -8.94
N VAL A 182 -8.95 -6.48 -9.49
CA VAL A 182 -9.56 -5.15 -9.45
C VAL A 182 -10.03 -4.83 -10.85
N SER A 183 -11.33 -4.64 -11.02
CA SER A 183 -11.88 -4.28 -12.34
C SER A 183 -11.50 -2.85 -12.70
N GLY A 184 -11.59 -2.47 -13.97
CA GLY A 184 -11.32 -1.09 -14.38
C GLY A 184 -12.15 -0.07 -13.58
N ARG A 185 -13.42 -0.36 -13.33
CA ARG A 185 -14.29 0.50 -12.52
C ARG A 185 -13.81 0.65 -11.08
N ASP A 186 -13.32 -0.42 -10.46
CA ASP A 186 -12.82 -0.38 -9.08
C ASP A 186 -11.51 0.41 -9.00
N MET A 187 -10.66 0.29 -10.03
CA MET A 187 -9.46 1.13 -10.17
C MET A 187 -9.84 2.61 -10.29
N ASP A 188 -10.86 2.94 -11.09
CA ASP A 188 -11.37 4.32 -11.24
C ASP A 188 -11.87 4.87 -9.89
N LEU A 189 -12.60 4.05 -9.12
CA LEU A 189 -13.09 4.44 -7.80
C LEU A 189 -11.94 4.70 -6.81
N LEU A 190 -10.89 3.88 -6.84
CA LEU A 190 -9.70 4.07 -6.02
C LEU A 190 -8.93 5.34 -6.42
N GLU A 191 -8.84 5.62 -7.72
CA GLU A 191 -8.24 6.87 -8.20
C GLU A 191 -9.05 8.09 -7.79
N LEU A 192 -10.37 8.05 -7.99
CA LEU A 192 -11.27 9.13 -7.62
C LEU A 192 -11.21 9.42 -6.12
N SER A 193 -11.22 8.38 -5.27
CA SER A 193 -11.14 8.55 -3.82
C SER A 193 -9.77 9.06 -3.34
N ALA A 194 -8.67 8.68 -3.99
CA ALA A 194 -7.32 9.05 -3.54
C ALA A 194 -6.76 10.34 -4.18
N TYR A 195 -7.25 10.71 -5.37
CA TYR A 195 -6.75 11.86 -6.15
C TYR A 195 -7.83 12.87 -6.53
N GLY A 196 -9.11 12.55 -6.37
CA GLY A 196 -10.22 13.42 -6.76
C GLY A 196 -10.57 13.40 -8.26
N ASN A 197 -9.86 12.60 -9.06
CA ASN A 197 -10.11 12.41 -10.49
C ASN A 197 -9.54 11.07 -10.99
N VAL A 198 -9.92 10.67 -12.20
CA VAL A 198 -9.43 9.46 -12.87
C VAL A 198 -8.56 9.85 -14.06
N ARG A 199 -7.42 9.17 -14.24
CA ARG A 199 -6.53 9.37 -15.41
C ARG A 199 -6.28 8.02 -16.09
N HIS A 200 -6.67 7.92 -17.34
CA HIS A 200 -6.32 6.78 -18.17
C HIS A 200 -4.99 7.04 -18.88
N GLY A 201 -4.17 6.00 -19.00
CA GLY A 201 -2.98 6.05 -19.84
C GLY A 201 -3.38 6.16 -21.30
N GLN A 202 -2.53 6.76 -22.13
CA GLN A 202 -2.72 6.71 -23.58
C GLN A 202 -2.61 5.25 -24.03
N ASP A 203 -3.75 4.62 -24.31
CA ASP A 203 -3.79 3.34 -24.98
C ASP A 203 -3.46 3.57 -26.45
N SER A 204 -2.37 2.98 -26.92
CA SER A 204 -1.98 2.93 -28.34
C SER A 204 -2.91 2.00 -29.14
N GLY A 205 -4.22 2.14 -28.98
CA GLY A 205 -5.22 1.25 -29.57
C GLY A 205 -6.64 1.78 -29.45
N GLY A 206 -6.88 2.98 -29.98
CA GLY A 206 -8.25 3.41 -30.28
C GLY A 206 -8.84 2.50 -31.35
N CYS A 207 -9.76 1.62 -30.96
CA CYS A 207 -10.72 1.07 -31.91
C CYS A 207 -11.78 2.15 -32.14
N GLN A 208 -11.62 2.95 -33.19
CA GLN A 208 -12.72 3.73 -33.74
C GLN A 208 -13.62 2.76 -34.50
N ILE A 209 -14.81 2.51 -33.97
CA ILE A 209 -15.88 1.88 -34.72
C ILE A 209 -16.56 3.04 -35.47
N GLN A 210 -16.41 3.05 -36.79
CA GLN A 210 -17.24 3.84 -37.71
C GLN A 210 -18.58 3.15 -37.93
#